data_AF-A0A961RV27-F1
#
_entry.id   AF-A0A961RV27-F1
#
_cell.length_a   1.000
_cell.length_b   1.000
_cell.length_c   1.000
_cell.angle_alpha   90.00
_cell.angle_beta   90.00
_cell.angle_gamma   90.00
#
_symmetry.space_group_name_H-M   'P 1'
#
loop_
_entity.id
_entity.type
_entity.pdbx_description
1 polymer ?
#
loop_
_entity_poly.entity_id
_entity_poly.type
_entity_poly.pdbx_seq_one_letter_code
_entity_poly.pdbx_strand_id
1 'polypeptide(L)'
;MFYPLAQQNVSILLPIPAERPYTYGVPEGVELQPGDIVQVPLGPRLVAGVVWDAAVETVDSAKLRQIEQKFDCPPLTREMRKFIQWVADYCLARPGMVLRMVLRTPAAFDPPAPMSGLRYAGIEPERITGPREAVLELARTGMAWTKSGLAHAAGVSAGVVDGLAKAGVFTAVDIPVPPIVAAPASTYDQPVLSPGQQAAADELRASVAAASFSASLLEGVTGSGKTEVYFEAVARAIELGKQVLILLPEIALTPSFLERFESRFGAPPAEWHSELGARKREQVWRQVATGEVRVVAGARSALFLPFRDPGLIVVDEEHDSAYKQEDRVFYNARDMAVVRAHGCNIPVILASATPSLESQANARSGKYRHVQLPGRYADAALPDIGIIDMRRDAPPAGRFISPRLVQAVTETLATRRQSLLFLNRRGYAPLTLCRVCGHRFECKNCSSWLVEHRFRQQLQCHHCGHNEPVPEACPNCGTLDHLAACGPGVERLAEEVGGLFPDARIIVLSSDTLGSVSRLRLELDAIAKGEADIVIGTQLVAKGHNFPLMSLVGVVDADLGLANGDP
;
A
#
# COMPACT_ATOMS: atom_id res chain seq x y z
N MET A 1 -4.37 -40.79 21.31
CA MET A 1 -3.82 -40.59 22.66
C MET A 1 -2.45 -39.97 22.49
N PHE A 2 -2.37 -38.63 22.44
CA PHE A 2 -1.11 -37.91 22.33
C PHE A 2 -0.69 -37.51 23.74
N TYR A 3 0.40 -38.08 24.25
CA TYR A 3 1.06 -37.57 25.44
C TYR A 3 1.79 -36.27 25.05
N PRO A 4 1.55 -35.13 25.72
CA PRO A 4 2.36 -33.95 25.49
C PRO A 4 3.74 -34.22 26.11
N LEU A 5 4.75 -34.39 25.27
CA LEU A 5 6.13 -34.28 25.72
C LEU A 5 6.32 -32.81 26.15
N ALA A 6 6.52 -32.58 27.44
CA ALA A 6 7.08 -31.33 27.92
C ALA A 6 8.44 -31.15 27.24
N GLN A 7 8.48 -30.41 26.12
CA GLN A 7 9.72 -30.11 25.43
C GLN A 7 10.58 -29.27 26.37
N GLN A 8 11.64 -29.85 26.92
CA GLN A 8 12.56 -29.12 27.80
C GLN A 8 13.20 -27.91 27.09
N ASN A 9 13.34 -27.98 25.76
CA ASN A 9 13.94 -26.96 24.92
C ASN A 9 13.16 -26.78 23.61
N VAL A 10 13.13 -25.55 23.08
CA VAL A 10 12.45 -25.20 21.82
C VAL A 10 13.32 -24.29 20.96
N SER A 11 13.11 -24.36 19.64
CA SER A 11 13.75 -23.48 18.65
C SER A 11 12.94 -22.21 18.48
N ILE A 12 13.56 -21.04 18.64
CA ILE A 12 12.90 -19.73 18.55
C ILE A 12 13.57 -18.91 17.46
N LEU A 13 12.79 -18.52 16.45
CA LEU A 13 13.23 -17.58 15.43
C LEU A 13 13.10 -16.15 15.98
N LEU A 14 14.19 -15.40 15.91
CA LEU A 14 14.28 -14.03 16.40
C LEU A 14 14.26 -13.02 15.25
N PRO A 15 13.74 -11.80 15.45
CA PRO A 15 13.65 -10.75 14.43
C PRO A 15 15.01 -10.05 14.15
N ILE A 16 16.06 -10.84 13.96
CA ILE A 16 17.47 -10.44 13.76
C ILE A 16 18.04 -11.14 12.51
N PRO A 17 19.16 -10.67 11.93
CA PRO A 17 19.76 -11.30 10.75
C PRO A 17 20.55 -12.57 11.10
N ALA A 18 19.95 -13.49 11.86
CA ALA A 18 20.54 -14.78 12.18
C ALA A 18 20.25 -15.81 11.07
N GLU A 19 21.18 -16.76 10.89
CA GLU A 19 21.02 -17.82 9.88
C GLU A 19 20.02 -18.89 10.32
N ARG A 20 19.88 -19.11 11.63
CA ARG A 20 19.09 -20.19 12.23
C ARG A 20 18.34 -19.68 13.48
N PRO A 21 17.26 -20.37 13.87
CA PRO A 21 16.64 -20.19 15.19
C PRO A 21 17.62 -20.49 16.33
N TYR A 22 17.35 -19.91 17.51
CA TYR A 22 18.10 -20.15 18.73
C TYR A 22 17.36 -21.14 19.63
N THR A 23 18.08 -22.01 20.33
CA THR A 23 17.49 -22.92 21.31
C THR A 23 17.32 -22.23 22.67
N TYR A 24 16.12 -22.33 23.24
CA TYR A 24 15.79 -21.84 24.59
C TYR A 24 15.15 -22.94 25.43
N GLY A 25 15.34 -22.87 26.74
CA GLY A 25 14.63 -23.71 27.70
C GLY A 25 13.19 -23.27 27.89
N VAL A 26 12.28 -24.23 28.12
CA VAL A 26 10.87 -23.96 28.42
C VAL A 26 10.67 -24.00 29.95
N PRO A 27 10.16 -22.92 30.57
CA PRO A 27 9.85 -22.92 31.99
C PRO A 27 8.81 -23.97 32.35
N GLU A 28 8.86 -24.46 33.58
CA GLU A 28 7.90 -25.45 34.08
C GLU A 28 6.46 -24.90 34.04
N GLY A 29 5.52 -25.71 33.53
CA GLY A 29 4.10 -25.34 33.40
C GLY A 29 3.75 -24.49 32.18
N VAL A 30 4.72 -24.10 31.33
CA VAL A 30 4.45 -23.37 30.09
C VAL A 30 4.30 -24.35 28.92
N GLU A 31 3.10 -24.42 28.34
CA GLU A 31 2.87 -25.16 27.11
C GLU A 31 3.07 -24.27 25.88
N LEU A 32 3.93 -24.74 24.97
CA LEU A 32 4.26 -24.06 23.72
C LEU A 32 3.93 -24.93 22.52
N GLN A 33 3.49 -24.27 21.47
CA GLN A 33 3.34 -24.86 20.14
C GLN A 33 4.07 -23.99 19.11
N PRO A 34 4.47 -24.56 17.97
CA PRO A 34 4.99 -23.78 16.87
C PRO A 34 4.05 -22.63 16.50
N GLY A 35 4.61 -21.44 16.32
CA GLY A 35 3.90 -20.19 16.02
C GLY A 35 3.60 -19.33 17.23
N ASP A 36 3.69 -19.86 18.46
CA ASP A 36 3.53 -19.05 19.66
C ASP A 36 4.57 -17.91 19.67
N ILE A 37 4.09 -16.72 20.00
CA ILE A 37 4.95 -15.54 20.17
C ILE A 37 5.39 -15.50 21.63
N VAL A 38 6.69 -15.45 21.85
CA VAL A 38 7.31 -15.52 23.17
C VAL A 38 8.32 -14.40 23.35
N GLN A 39 8.55 -13.98 24.59
CA GLN A 39 9.61 -13.06 24.94
C GLN A 39 10.80 -13.85 25.48
N VAL A 40 11.99 -13.58 24.94
CA VAL A 40 13.21 -14.28 25.33
C VAL A 40 14.39 -13.33 25.51
N PRO A 41 15.37 -13.69 26.34
CA PRO A 41 16.59 -12.92 26.48
C PRO A 41 17.52 -13.11 25.29
N LEU A 42 17.98 -12.00 24.72
CA LEU A 42 19.03 -11.91 23.72
C LEU A 42 20.14 -10.99 24.25
N GLY A 43 21.17 -11.58 24.83
CA GLY A 43 22.20 -10.83 25.56
C GLY A 43 21.59 -10.09 26.77
N PRO A 44 21.69 -8.76 26.87
CA PRO A 44 21.09 -7.98 27.96
C PRO A 44 19.64 -7.53 27.69
N ARG A 45 19.08 -7.77 26.50
CA ARG A 45 17.75 -7.28 26.11
C ARG A 45 16.74 -8.41 26.06
N LEU A 46 15.47 -8.08 26.29
CA LEU A 46 14.35 -8.97 26.00
C LEU A 46 13.79 -8.64 24.62
N VAL A 47 13.55 -9.67 23.82
CA VAL A 47 13.01 -9.54 22.45
C VAL A 47 11.87 -10.52 22.25
N ALA A 48 10.89 -10.13 21.45
CA ALA A 48 9.88 -11.06 20.98
C ALA A 48 10.47 -11.97 19.89
N GLY A 49 10.17 -13.26 19.97
CA GLY A 49 10.50 -14.28 18.99
C GLY A 49 9.30 -15.21 18.77
N VAL A 50 9.44 -16.13 17.83
CA VAL A 50 8.39 -17.11 17.51
C VAL A 50 8.95 -18.52 17.64
N VAL A 51 8.20 -19.39 18.33
CA VAL A 51 8.49 -20.83 18.37
C VAL A 51 8.44 -21.37 16.94
N TRP A 52 9.56 -21.91 16.46
CA TRP A 52 9.78 -22.20 15.05
C TRP A 52 9.75 -23.69 14.74
N ASP A 53 9.36 -24.04 13.50
CA ASP A 53 9.36 -25.43 13.00
C ASP A 53 10.79 -25.88 12.62
N ALA A 54 11.72 -25.87 13.58
CA ALA A 54 13.10 -26.31 13.38
C ALA A 54 13.52 -27.36 14.41
N ALA A 55 14.46 -28.22 14.02
CA ALA A 55 15.11 -29.13 14.96
C ALA A 55 15.73 -28.33 16.11
N VAL A 56 15.61 -28.86 17.32
CA VAL A 56 16.20 -28.29 18.52
C VAL A 56 17.66 -28.70 18.56
N GLU A 57 18.57 -27.73 18.47
CA GLU A 57 20.01 -28.01 18.60
C GLU A 57 20.33 -28.40 20.05
N THR A 58 21.17 -29.43 20.22
CA THR A 58 21.63 -29.86 21.54
C THR A 58 22.61 -28.82 22.09
N VAL A 59 22.17 -28.10 23.12
CA VAL A 59 22.98 -27.10 23.82
C VAL A 59 23.19 -27.56 25.25
N ASP A 60 24.38 -27.28 25.81
CA ASP A 60 24.68 -27.47 27.22
C ASP A 60 23.64 -26.72 28.09
N SER A 61 23.02 -27.42 29.04
CA SER A 61 22.04 -26.87 29.97
C SER A 61 22.53 -25.63 30.72
N ALA A 62 23.85 -25.52 30.98
CA ALA A 62 24.42 -24.37 31.66
C ALA A 62 24.42 -23.07 30.80
N LYS A 63 24.29 -23.21 29.47
CA LYS A 63 24.27 -22.08 28.51
C LYS A 63 22.85 -21.73 28.06
N LEU A 64 21.88 -22.58 28.35
CA LEU A 64 20.49 -22.40 27.96
C LEU A 64 19.85 -21.29 28.79
N ARG A 65 19.33 -20.29 28.09
CA ARG A 65 18.45 -19.29 28.70
C ARG A 65 17.00 -19.75 28.61
N GLN A 66 16.20 -19.34 29.57
CA GLN A 66 14.77 -19.66 29.64
C GLN A 66 13.95 -18.62 28.88
N ILE A 67 12.76 -19.03 28.46
CA ILE A 67 11.72 -18.11 27.97
C ILE A 67 11.18 -17.30 29.15
N GLU A 68 11.02 -15.99 28.98
CA GLU A 68 10.50 -15.11 30.04
C GLU A 68 8.98 -15.16 30.12
N GLN A 69 8.32 -15.05 28.96
CA GLN A 69 6.86 -15.08 28.88
C GLN A 69 6.38 -15.58 27.52
N LYS A 70 5.20 -16.21 27.52
CA LYS A 70 4.37 -16.43 26.33
C LYS A 70 3.36 -15.28 26.25
N PHE A 71 3.31 -14.60 25.12
CA PHE A 71 2.35 -13.51 24.90
C PHE A 71 0.93 -14.05 24.69
N ASP A 72 -0.09 -13.32 25.14
CA ASP A 72 -1.50 -13.67 24.96
C ASP A 72 -2.05 -13.15 23.62
N CYS A 73 -1.59 -13.80 22.55
CA CYS A 73 -2.10 -13.64 21.19
C CYS A 73 -2.15 -14.99 20.45
N PRO A 74 -2.98 -15.10 19.39
CA PRO A 74 -3.00 -16.29 18.55
C PRO A 74 -1.62 -16.59 17.94
N PRO A 75 -1.21 -17.88 17.87
CA PRO A 75 0.04 -18.25 17.24
C PRO A 75 0.05 -17.89 15.75
N LEU A 76 1.23 -17.60 15.21
CA LEU A 76 1.39 -17.50 13.76
C LEU A 76 1.01 -18.84 13.11
N THR A 77 0.11 -18.81 12.14
CA THR A 77 -0.33 -20.01 11.42
C THR A 77 0.84 -20.70 10.71
N ARG A 78 0.69 -22.00 10.43
CA ARG A 78 1.70 -22.76 9.68
C ARG A 78 1.96 -22.13 8.31
N GLU A 79 0.90 -21.65 7.67
CA GLU A 79 0.91 -20.98 6.37
C GLU A 79 1.73 -19.69 6.45
N MET A 80 1.57 -18.91 7.52
CA MET A 80 2.36 -17.69 7.74
C MET A 80 3.85 -18.01 7.96
N ARG A 81 4.17 -19.04 8.75
CA ARG A 81 5.58 -19.45 8.97
C ARG A 81 6.23 -19.96 7.69
N LYS A 82 5.51 -20.75 6.89
CA LYS A 82 5.95 -21.18 5.55
C LYS A 82 6.15 -19.99 4.61
N PHE A 83 5.25 -19.01 4.63
CA PHE A 83 5.38 -17.79 3.84
C PHE A 83 6.62 -16.99 4.23
N ILE A 84 6.89 -16.81 5.53
CA ILE A 84 8.12 -16.16 6.03
C ILE A 84 9.38 -16.86 5.50
N GLN A 85 9.42 -18.19 5.59
CA GLN A 85 10.56 -18.98 5.09
C GLN A 85 10.70 -18.85 3.57
N TRP A 86 9.59 -18.99 2.83
CA TRP A 86 9.60 -18.90 1.37
C TRP A 86 10.10 -17.53 0.89
N VAL A 87 9.63 -16.43 1.51
CA VAL A 87 10.08 -15.08 1.19
C VAL A 87 11.57 -14.93 1.49
N ALA A 88 12.04 -15.47 2.62
CA ALA A 88 13.45 -15.42 2.99
C ALA A 88 14.33 -16.13 1.95
N ASP A 89 13.94 -17.35 1.55
CA ASP A 89 14.70 -18.15 0.59
C ASP A 89 14.69 -17.51 -0.81
N TYR A 90 13.51 -17.07 -1.29
CA TYR A 90 13.37 -16.45 -2.61
C TYR A 90 14.11 -15.12 -2.72
N CYS A 91 14.08 -14.31 -1.67
CA CYS A 91 14.74 -13.00 -1.64
C CYS A 91 16.20 -13.07 -1.14
N LEU A 92 16.75 -14.27 -0.89
CA LEU A 92 18.06 -14.46 -0.27
C LEU A 92 18.26 -13.64 1.02
N ALA A 93 17.18 -13.49 1.79
CA ALA A 93 17.14 -12.75 3.04
C ALA A 93 17.22 -13.70 4.23
N ARG A 94 17.62 -13.16 5.40
CA ARG A 94 17.55 -13.94 6.65
C ARG A 94 16.10 -14.07 7.12
N PRO A 95 15.64 -15.26 7.54
CA PRO A 95 14.23 -15.46 7.94
C PRO A 95 13.82 -14.58 9.12
N GLY A 96 14.75 -14.28 10.04
CA GLY A 96 14.50 -13.32 11.11
C GLY A 96 14.22 -11.90 10.62
N MET A 97 14.80 -11.47 9.50
CA MET A 97 14.51 -10.15 8.90
C MET A 97 13.13 -10.10 8.27
N VAL A 98 12.63 -11.22 7.75
CA VAL A 98 11.25 -11.35 7.26
C VAL A 98 10.28 -11.41 8.45
N LEU A 99 10.58 -12.20 9.48
CA LEU A 99 9.80 -12.27 10.72
C LEU A 99 9.66 -10.89 11.38
N ARG A 100 10.70 -10.07 11.34
CA ARG A 100 10.66 -8.69 11.85
C ARG A 100 9.56 -7.84 11.20
N MET A 101 9.15 -8.15 9.96
CA MET A 101 8.03 -7.45 9.30
C MET A 101 6.67 -7.85 9.88
N VAL A 102 6.55 -9.06 10.44
CA VAL A 102 5.36 -9.57 11.12
C VAL A 102 5.27 -9.03 12.55
N LEU A 103 6.40 -9.00 13.26
CA LEU A 103 6.49 -8.63 14.68
C LEU A 103 6.74 -7.14 14.93
N ARG A 104 6.35 -6.24 14.01
CA ARG A 104 6.64 -4.79 14.12
C ARG A 104 5.96 -4.10 15.30
N THR A 105 5.02 -4.78 15.98
CA THR A 105 4.16 -4.16 16.99
C THR A 105 4.09 -5.00 18.27
N PRO A 106 5.17 -5.05 19.07
CA PRO A 106 5.21 -5.90 20.27
C PRO A 106 4.14 -5.63 21.31
N ALA A 107 3.70 -4.37 21.44
CA ALA A 107 2.62 -4.00 22.36
C ALA A 107 1.24 -4.57 21.97
N ALA A 108 1.10 -5.16 20.78
CA ALA A 108 -0.14 -5.82 20.33
C ALA A 108 -0.24 -7.29 20.75
N PHE A 109 0.86 -7.88 21.23
CA PHE A 109 0.95 -9.31 21.49
C PHE A 109 0.19 -9.71 22.75
N ASP A 110 -0.05 -8.77 23.67
CA ASP A 110 -0.95 -8.95 24.81
C ASP A 110 -2.27 -8.17 24.61
N PRO A 111 -3.36 -8.59 25.27
CA PRO A 111 -4.60 -7.83 25.27
C PRO A 111 -4.37 -6.40 25.76
N PRO A 112 -4.99 -5.40 25.11
CA PRO A 112 -5.00 -4.06 25.68
C PRO A 112 -5.72 -4.10 27.03
N ALA A 113 -5.29 -3.25 27.96
CA ALA A 113 -5.98 -3.10 29.23
C ALA A 113 -7.47 -2.77 28.99
N PRO A 114 -8.40 -3.42 29.71
CA PRO A 114 -9.82 -3.13 29.58
C PRO A 114 -10.11 -1.66 29.89
N MET A 115 -11.16 -1.14 29.28
CA MET A 115 -11.62 0.22 29.55
C MET A 115 -12.52 0.24 30.78
N SER A 116 -12.40 1.28 31.59
CA SER A 116 -13.32 1.50 32.70
C SER A 116 -14.71 1.89 32.19
N GLY A 117 -15.69 1.10 32.56
CA GLY A 117 -17.10 1.24 32.23
C GLY A 117 -17.99 1.50 33.43
N LEU A 118 -19.19 1.96 33.15
CA LEU A 118 -20.26 2.20 34.12
C LEU A 118 -21.43 1.28 33.78
N ARG A 119 -21.87 0.49 34.76
CA ARG A 119 -23.09 -0.33 34.68
C ARG A 119 -24.09 0.15 35.72
N TYR A 120 -25.36 0.25 35.34
CA TYR A 120 -26.41 0.65 36.27
C TYR A 120 -26.48 -0.30 37.47
N ALA A 121 -26.45 0.28 38.67
CA ALA A 121 -26.40 -0.46 39.93
C ALA A 121 -27.79 -0.79 40.51
N GLY A 122 -28.88 -0.38 39.84
CA GLY A 122 -30.23 -0.48 40.41
C GLY A 122 -30.54 0.60 41.46
N ILE A 123 -29.68 1.61 41.59
CA ILE A 123 -29.84 2.70 42.57
C ILE A 123 -30.38 3.93 41.84
N GLU A 124 -31.50 4.45 42.32
CA GLU A 124 -32.09 5.69 41.83
C GLU A 124 -31.48 6.91 42.56
N PRO A 125 -31.16 8.00 41.85
CA PRO A 125 -30.62 9.20 42.48
C PRO A 125 -31.72 9.98 43.22
N GLU A 126 -31.37 10.62 44.34
CA GLU A 126 -32.31 11.42 45.16
C GLU A 126 -33.00 12.56 44.39
N ARG A 127 -32.36 13.09 43.34
CA ARG A 127 -32.89 14.14 42.48
C ARG A 127 -32.85 13.71 41.02
N ILE A 128 -34.02 13.55 40.43
CA ILE A 128 -34.21 13.30 39.00
C ILE A 128 -34.41 14.65 38.28
N THR A 129 -33.66 14.84 37.21
CA THR A 129 -33.77 15.98 36.29
C THR A 129 -33.85 15.40 34.88
N GLY A 130 -34.38 16.15 33.90
CA GLY A 130 -34.47 15.68 32.50
C GLY A 130 -33.17 15.06 31.96
N PRO A 131 -31.99 15.70 32.15
CA PRO A 131 -30.71 15.11 31.74
C PRO A 131 -30.33 13.82 32.48
N ARG A 132 -30.71 13.67 33.76
CA ARG A 132 -30.45 12.45 34.54
C ARG A 132 -31.39 11.31 34.12
N GLU A 133 -32.66 11.63 33.84
CA GLU A 133 -33.65 10.69 33.33
C GLU A 133 -33.18 10.09 31.99
N ALA A 134 -32.73 10.93 31.05
CA ALA A 134 -32.20 10.49 29.75
C ALA A 134 -31.00 9.53 29.88
N VAL A 135 -30.11 9.78 30.84
CA VAL A 135 -28.99 8.86 31.14
C VAL A 135 -29.50 7.55 31.74
N LEU A 136 -30.48 7.61 32.66
CA LEU A 136 -31.04 6.44 33.32
C LEU A 136 -31.83 5.54 32.37
N GLU A 137 -32.56 6.09 31.41
CA GLU A 137 -33.27 5.31 30.38
C GLU A 137 -32.31 4.40 29.60
N LEU A 138 -31.17 4.94 29.15
CA LEU A 138 -30.14 4.16 28.48
C LEU A 138 -29.42 3.20 29.42
N ALA A 139 -29.14 3.61 30.66
CA ALA A 139 -28.43 2.80 31.64
C ALA A 139 -29.23 1.58 32.12
N ARG A 140 -30.56 1.71 32.27
CA ARG A 140 -31.47 0.64 32.71
C ARG A 140 -31.56 -0.52 31.71
N THR A 141 -31.08 -0.35 30.47
CA THR A 141 -30.94 -1.45 29.50
C THR A 141 -29.97 -2.55 29.96
N GLY A 142 -29.16 -2.29 30.99
CA GLY A 142 -28.20 -3.24 31.55
C GLY A 142 -26.86 -3.29 30.82
N MET A 143 -26.73 -2.57 29.71
CA MET A 143 -25.47 -2.44 28.97
C MET A 143 -24.43 -1.65 29.81
N ALA A 144 -23.17 -2.06 29.73
CA ALA A 144 -22.07 -1.29 30.29
C ALA A 144 -21.65 -0.21 29.28
N TRP A 145 -21.45 1.02 29.76
CA TRP A 145 -21.09 2.15 28.91
C TRP A 145 -19.77 2.76 29.35
N THR A 146 -18.99 3.26 28.40
CA THR A 146 -17.97 4.25 28.76
C THR A 146 -18.66 5.53 29.21
N LYS A 147 -18.04 6.27 30.12
CA LYS A 147 -18.56 7.56 30.59
C LYS A 147 -18.88 8.50 29.43
N SER A 148 -17.96 8.61 28.46
CA SER A 148 -18.14 9.46 27.28
C SER A 148 -19.23 8.93 26.35
N GLY A 149 -19.31 7.60 26.16
CA GLY A 149 -20.34 6.97 25.33
C GLY A 149 -21.75 7.20 25.88
N LEU A 150 -21.94 7.01 27.19
CA LEU A 150 -23.24 7.23 27.84
C LEU A 150 -23.67 8.70 27.77
N ALA A 151 -22.73 9.62 28.01
CA ALA A 151 -23.01 11.05 27.91
C ALA A 151 -23.42 11.44 26.48
N HIS A 152 -22.69 10.95 25.47
CA HIS A 152 -22.97 11.23 24.07
C HIS A 152 -24.33 10.65 23.64
N ALA A 153 -24.61 9.39 23.94
CA ALA A 153 -25.86 8.73 23.58
C ALA A 153 -27.08 9.36 24.25
N ALA A 154 -26.94 9.84 25.50
CA ALA A 154 -28.00 10.55 26.20
C ALA A 154 -28.12 12.03 25.79
N GLY A 155 -27.21 12.56 24.95
CA GLY A 155 -27.20 13.97 24.57
C GLY A 155 -26.88 14.93 25.73
N VAL A 156 -26.09 14.49 26.72
CA VAL A 156 -25.76 15.28 27.93
C VAL A 156 -24.26 15.49 28.11
N SER A 157 -23.88 16.35 29.05
CA SER A 157 -22.48 16.53 29.42
C SER A 157 -21.96 15.38 30.31
N ALA A 158 -20.66 15.10 30.20
CA ALA A 158 -19.97 14.13 31.05
C ALA A 158 -20.13 14.37 32.56
N GLY A 159 -20.38 15.63 32.96
CA GLY A 159 -20.63 16.00 34.36
C GLY A 159 -21.94 15.45 34.93
N VAL A 160 -22.96 15.24 34.08
CA VAL A 160 -24.22 14.59 34.50
C VAL A 160 -23.95 13.14 34.88
N VAL A 161 -23.19 12.43 34.05
CA VAL A 161 -22.78 11.04 34.30
C VAL A 161 -21.90 10.94 35.54
N ASP A 162 -20.95 11.87 35.75
CA ASP A 162 -20.14 11.92 36.98
C ASP A 162 -20.97 12.14 38.22
N GLY A 163 -21.96 13.04 38.16
CA GLY A 163 -22.86 13.30 39.28
C GLY A 163 -23.67 12.07 39.68
N LEU A 164 -24.14 11.30 38.70
CA LEU A 164 -24.83 10.03 38.92
C LEU A 164 -23.88 8.94 39.45
N ALA A 165 -22.67 8.84 38.92
CA ALA A 165 -21.65 7.91 39.41
C ALA A 165 -21.28 8.19 40.87
N LYS A 166 -21.10 9.47 41.24
CA LYS A 166 -20.86 9.90 42.64
C LYS A 166 -22.05 9.59 43.57
N ALA A 167 -23.27 9.60 43.04
CA ALA A 167 -24.47 9.23 43.77
C ALA A 167 -24.67 7.70 43.88
N GLY A 168 -23.72 6.88 43.43
CA GLY A 168 -23.78 5.42 43.54
C GLY A 168 -24.68 4.76 42.50
N VAL A 169 -25.17 5.49 41.50
CA VAL A 169 -26.08 4.96 40.46
C VAL A 169 -25.39 3.93 39.56
N PHE A 170 -24.05 3.95 39.50
CA PHE A 170 -23.25 3.06 38.66
C PHE A 170 -22.22 2.26 39.45
N THR A 171 -21.97 1.03 39.02
CA THR A 171 -20.80 0.24 39.38
C THR A 171 -19.76 0.31 38.27
N ALA A 172 -18.47 0.38 38.67
CA ALA A 172 -17.37 0.30 37.73
C ALA A 172 -17.23 -1.15 37.23
N VAL A 173 -17.17 -1.33 35.92
CA VAL A 173 -16.96 -2.63 35.28
C VAL A 173 -15.92 -2.51 34.18
N ASP A 174 -15.19 -3.59 33.91
CA ASP A 174 -14.28 -3.65 32.77
C ASP A 174 -15.07 -3.88 31.48
N ILE A 175 -14.87 -3.00 30.50
CA ILE A 175 -15.44 -3.11 29.16
C ILE A 175 -14.31 -3.48 28.19
N PRO A 176 -14.50 -4.48 27.32
CA PRO A 176 -13.53 -4.80 26.28
C PRO A 176 -13.29 -3.60 25.36
N VAL A 177 -12.06 -3.47 24.86
CA VAL A 177 -11.74 -2.45 23.86
C VAL A 177 -12.55 -2.74 22.59
N PRO A 178 -13.36 -1.78 22.08
CA PRO A 178 -14.16 -2.02 20.89
C PRO A 178 -13.29 -2.24 19.66
N PRO A 179 -13.85 -2.89 18.62
CA PRO A 179 -13.23 -2.96 17.31
C PRO A 179 -12.84 -1.58 16.79
N ILE A 180 -11.69 -1.48 16.12
CA ILE A 180 -11.18 -0.22 15.54
C ILE A 180 -12.09 0.29 14.43
N VAL A 181 -12.76 -0.64 13.73
CA VAL A 181 -13.77 -0.40 12.70
C VAL A 181 -14.94 -1.36 12.92
N ALA A 182 -16.15 -0.92 12.58
CA ALA A 182 -17.31 -1.79 12.60
C ALA A 182 -17.17 -2.92 11.56
N ALA A 183 -17.93 -4.00 11.74
CA ALA A 183 -17.95 -5.07 10.75
C ALA A 183 -18.65 -4.58 9.47
N PRO A 184 -18.00 -4.67 8.29
CA PRO A 184 -18.63 -4.28 7.03
C PRO A 184 -19.76 -5.24 6.67
N ALA A 185 -20.85 -4.71 6.11
CA ALA A 185 -22.01 -5.47 5.67
C ALA A 185 -21.98 -5.66 4.14
N SER A 186 -22.01 -6.91 3.67
CA SER A 186 -21.96 -7.25 2.24
C SER A 186 -23.15 -6.72 1.44
N THR A 187 -24.29 -6.48 2.09
CA THR A 187 -25.57 -6.05 1.49
C THR A 187 -25.96 -4.61 1.82
N TYR A 188 -25.02 -3.76 2.27
CA TYR A 188 -25.35 -2.38 2.67
C TYR A 188 -25.85 -1.52 1.49
N ASP A 189 -25.00 -1.28 0.50
CA ASP A 189 -25.36 -0.63 -0.76
C ASP A 189 -24.84 -1.49 -1.91
N GLN A 190 -25.70 -1.92 -2.83
CA GLN A 190 -25.33 -2.84 -3.91
C GLN A 190 -25.35 -2.06 -5.24
N PRO A 191 -24.19 -1.91 -5.91
CA PRO A 191 -24.13 -1.15 -7.14
C PRO A 191 -24.87 -1.87 -8.27
N VAL A 192 -25.51 -1.10 -9.15
CA VAL A 192 -26.06 -1.64 -10.40
C VAL A 192 -24.91 -1.81 -11.38
N LEU A 193 -24.49 -3.05 -11.62
CA LEU A 193 -23.42 -3.38 -12.55
C LEU A 193 -23.95 -3.52 -13.98
N SER A 194 -23.16 -3.08 -14.95
CA SER A 194 -23.41 -3.41 -16.36
C SER A 194 -23.28 -4.92 -16.61
N PRO A 195 -23.84 -5.47 -17.70
CA PRO A 195 -23.75 -6.92 -17.97
C PRO A 195 -22.32 -7.46 -18.00
N GLY A 196 -21.36 -6.70 -18.54
CA GLY A 196 -19.95 -7.11 -18.56
C GLY A 196 -19.29 -7.08 -17.18
N GLN A 197 -19.62 -6.08 -16.36
CA GLN A 197 -19.16 -6.00 -14.97
C GLN A 197 -19.79 -7.11 -14.11
N GLN A 198 -21.07 -7.41 -14.31
CA GLN A 198 -21.77 -8.47 -13.59
C GLN A 198 -21.14 -9.84 -13.88
N ALA A 199 -20.89 -10.16 -15.15
CA ALA A 199 -20.22 -11.41 -15.52
C ALA A 199 -18.84 -11.55 -14.88
N ALA A 200 -18.04 -10.47 -14.89
CA ALA A 200 -16.74 -10.43 -14.22
C ALA A 200 -16.87 -10.59 -12.69
N ALA A 201 -17.84 -9.91 -12.08
CA ALA A 201 -18.11 -10.01 -10.65
C ALA A 201 -18.52 -11.43 -10.25
N ASP A 202 -19.40 -12.07 -11.03
CA ASP A 202 -19.87 -13.44 -10.79
C ASP A 202 -18.71 -14.44 -10.87
N GLU A 203 -17.79 -14.28 -11.82
CA GLU A 203 -16.59 -15.12 -11.93
C GLU A 203 -15.67 -14.98 -10.71
N LEU A 204 -15.44 -13.75 -10.24
CA LEU A 204 -14.61 -13.49 -9.06
C LEU A 204 -15.30 -13.97 -7.77
N ARG A 205 -16.61 -13.78 -7.64
CA ARG A 205 -17.43 -14.32 -6.54
C ARG A 205 -17.36 -15.85 -6.51
N ALA A 206 -17.45 -16.51 -7.66
CA ALA A 206 -17.33 -17.97 -7.77
C ALA A 206 -15.95 -18.45 -7.33
N SER A 207 -14.88 -17.72 -7.67
CA SER A 207 -13.52 -18.03 -7.22
C SER A 207 -13.37 -17.96 -5.70
N VAL A 208 -14.03 -16.99 -5.04
CA VAL A 208 -14.09 -16.90 -3.58
C VAL A 208 -14.93 -18.03 -2.97
N ALA A 209 -16.08 -18.35 -3.58
CA ALA A 209 -16.95 -19.42 -3.11
C ALA A 209 -16.30 -20.81 -3.19
N ALA A 210 -15.39 -21.03 -4.14
CA ALA A 210 -14.66 -22.29 -4.29
C ALA A 210 -13.70 -22.59 -3.13
N ALA A 211 -13.31 -21.59 -2.33
CA ALA A 211 -12.39 -21.73 -1.19
C ALA A 211 -11.08 -22.46 -1.55
N SER A 212 -10.56 -22.18 -2.74
CA SER A 212 -9.32 -22.75 -3.26
C SER A 212 -8.45 -21.68 -3.90
N PHE A 213 -7.15 -21.95 -4.04
CA PHE A 213 -6.26 -21.04 -4.73
C PHE A 213 -6.69 -20.78 -6.18
N SER A 214 -6.68 -19.51 -6.55
CA SER A 214 -6.75 -19.07 -7.95
C SER A 214 -6.17 -17.66 -8.08
N ALA A 215 -5.46 -17.38 -9.16
CA ALA A 215 -5.02 -16.04 -9.49
C ALA A 215 -5.79 -15.49 -10.68
N SER A 216 -6.33 -14.28 -10.56
CA SER A 216 -7.07 -13.61 -11.62
C SER A 216 -6.49 -12.24 -11.91
N LEU A 217 -6.22 -11.93 -13.17
CA LEU A 217 -5.91 -10.58 -13.66
C LEU A 217 -7.21 -9.91 -14.08
N LEU A 218 -7.66 -8.91 -13.31
CA LEU A 218 -8.77 -8.04 -13.65
C LEU A 218 -8.25 -6.82 -14.44
N GLU A 219 -8.36 -6.90 -15.77
CA GLU A 219 -7.91 -5.86 -16.67
C GLU A 219 -9.09 -5.00 -17.13
N GLY A 220 -8.98 -3.69 -16.92
CA GLY A 220 -10.01 -2.75 -17.36
C GLY A 220 -9.50 -1.32 -17.34
N VAL A 221 -9.75 -0.57 -18.42
CA VAL A 221 -9.34 0.83 -18.55
C VAL A 221 -9.82 1.67 -17.36
N THR A 222 -9.17 2.79 -17.06
CA THR A 222 -9.61 3.71 -15.99
C THR A 222 -11.08 4.10 -16.22
N GLY A 223 -11.89 4.03 -15.16
CA GLY A 223 -13.34 4.24 -15.24
C GLY A 223 -14.17 3.02 -15.65
N SER A 224 -13.58 1.86 -15.93
CA SER A 224 -14.33 0.61 -16.23
C SER A 224 -15.05 -0.02 -15.03
N GLY A 225 -14.90 0.53 -13.82
CA GLY A 225 -15.51 0.01 -12.60
C GLY A 225 -14.82 -1.21 -11.99
N LYS A 226 -13.50 -1.40 -12.21
CA LYS A 226 -12.70 -2.47 -11.57
C LYS A 226 -12.96 -2.60 -10.06
N THR A 227 -13.01 -1.46 -9.37
CA THR A 227 -13.27 -1.41 -7.92
C THR A 227 -14.60 -2.04 -7.56
N GLU A 228 -15.68 -1.70 -8.27
CA GLU A 228 -17.01 -2.27 -7.99
C GLU A 228 -17.05 -3.77 -8.29
N VAL A 229 -16.34 -4.21 -9.33
CA VAL A 229 -16.26 -5.61 -9.70
C VAL A 229 -15.50 -6.44 -8.66
N TYR A 230 -14.34 -6.00 -8.18
CA TYR A 230 -13.64 -6.75 -7.12
C TYR A 230 -14.32 -6.59 -5.75
N PHE A 231 -15.05 -5.50 -5.49
CA PHE A 231 -15.86 -5.35 -4.27
C PHE A 231 -16.93 -6.42 -4.16
N GLU A 232 -17.45 -6.96 -5.26
CA GLU A 232 -18.34 -8.11 -5.21
C GLU A 232 -17.65 -9.40 -4.73
N ALA A 233 -16.38 -9.59 -5.07
CA ALA A 233 -15.57 -10.68 -4.50
C ALA A 233 -15.29 -10.44 -3.00
N VAL A 234 -15.03 -9.20 -2.60
CA VAL A 234 -14.90 -8.81 -1.18
C VAL A 234 -16.20 -9.07 -0.42
N ALA A 235 -17.35 -8.68 -0.97
CA ALA A 235 -18.68 -8.94 -0.41
C ALA A 235 -18.89 -10.45 -0.19
N ARG A 236 -18.52 -11.28 -1.17
CA ARG A 236 -18.59 -12.74 -1.03
C ARG A 236 -17.69 -13.29 0.07
N ALA A 237 -16.48 -12.76 0.25
CA ALA A 237 -15.61 -13.17 1.34
C ALA A 237 -16.17 -12.78 2.72
N ILE A 238 -16.79 -11.59 2.83
CA ILE A 238 -17.49 -11.12 4.02
C ILE A 238 -18.68 -12.03 4.35
N GLU A 239 -19.50 -12.42 3.35
CA GLU A 239 -20.62 -13.37 3.52
C GLU A 239 -20.16 -14.72 4.10
N LEU A 240 -18.95 -15.17 3.74
CA LEU A 240 -18.34 -16.41 4.23
C LEU A 240 -17.64 -16.23 5.60
N GLY A 241 -17.70 -15.04 6.20
CA GLY A 241 -17.04 -14.73 7.46
C GLY A 241 -15.51 -14.73 7.38
N LYS A 242 -14.94 -14.56 6.18
CA LYS A 242 -13.48 -14.55 5.97
C LYS A 242 -12.90 -13.14 6.01
N GLN A 243 -11.60 -13.07 6.27
CA GLN A 243 -10.85 -11.82 6.24
C GLN A 243 -10.31 -11.53 4.84
N VAL A 244 -10.29 -10.26 4.46
CA VAL A 244 -9.82 -9.79 3.16
C VAL A 244 -8.66 -8.81 3.36
N LEU A 245 -7.64 -8.96 2.51
CA LEU A 245 -6.57 -7.97 2.36
C LEU A 245 -6.72 -7.27 1.01
N ILE A 246 -6.88 -5.95 1.02
CA ILE A 246 -6.79 -5.10 -0.16
C ILE A 246 -5.46 -4.35 -0.09
N LEU A 247 -4.54 -4.72 -0.98
CA LEU A 247 -3.29 -4.02 -1.19
C LEU A 247 -3.51 -2.89 -2.19
N LEU A 248 -3.05 -1.70 -1.81
CA LEU A 248 -3.04 -0.50 -2.62
C LEU A 248 -1.62 0.09 -2.59
N PRO A 249 -1.16 0.79 -3.64
CA PRO A 249 -0.03 1.71 -3.50
C PRO A 249 -0.27 2.67 -2.34
N GLU A 250 0.74 2.97 -1.51
CA GLU A 250 0.54 3.74 -0.27
C GLU A 250 -0.12 5.12 -0.52
N ILE A 251 0.17 5.72 -1.67
CA ILE A 251 -0.44 6.99 -2.12
C ILE A 251 -1.88 6.83 -2.61
N ALA A 252 -2.27 5.65 -3.08
CA ALA A 252 -3.62 5.34 -3.56
C ALA A 252 -4.58 5.01 -2.41
N LEU A 253 -4.08 4.75 -1.20
CA LEU A 253 -4.88 4.70 0.02
C LEU A 253 -5.35 6.12 0.40
N THR A 254 -6.28 6.64 -0.39
CA THR A 254 -6.83 8.00 -0.30
C THR A 254 -8.14 8.00 0.49
N PRO A 255 -8.56 9.16 1.04
CA PRO A 255 -9.90 9.33 1.60
C PRO A 255 -11.00 8.87 0.64
N SER A 256 -10.84 9.15 -0.67
CA SER A 256 -11.82 8.75 -1.69
C SER A 256 -12.01 7.23 -1.81
N PHE A 257 -10.95 6.43 -1.64
CA PHE A 257 -11.06 4.97 -1.62
C PHE A 257 -11.77 4.49 -0.36
N LEU A 258 -11.42 5.06 0.80
CA LEU A 258 -12.01 4.70 2.10
C LEU A 258 -13.50 5.05 2.14
N GLU A 259 -13.89 6.24 1.67
CA GLU A 259 -15.28 6.68 1.55
C GLU A 259 -16.07 5.80 0.58
N ARG A 260 -15.46 5.38 -0.55
CA ARG A 260 -16.10 4.47 -1.49
C ARG A 260 -16.34 3.10 -0.85
N PHE A 261 -15.37 2.57 -0.12
CA PHE A 261 -15.54 1.32 0.62
C PHE A 261 -16.63 1.45 1.69
N GLU A 262 -16.61 2.52 2.48
CA GLU A 262 -17.61 2.77 3.51
C GLU A 262 -19.01 2.93 2.91
N SER A 263 -19.14 3.63 1.79
CA SER A 263 -20.41 3.75 1.05
C SER A 263 -20.94 2.39 0.60
N ARG A 264 -20.05 1.50 0.11
CA ARG A 264 -20.42 0.15 -0.35
C ARG A 264 -20.80 -0.79 0.80
N PHE A 265 -20.12 -0.70 1.95
CA PHE A 265 -20.18 -1.71 3.02
C PHE A 265 -20.73 -1.21 4.36
N GLY A 266 -21.08 0.08 4.47
CA GLY A 266 -21.61 0.71 5.68
C GLY A 266 -20.59 0.91 6.82
N ALA A 267 -19.32 0.57 6.59
CA ALA A 267 -18.22 0.75 7.53
C ALA A 267 -16.89 0.87 6.77
N PRO A 268 -15.94 1.68 7.25
CA PRO A 268 -14.61 1.79 6.63
C PRO A 268 -13.80 0.50 6.84
N PRO A 269 -12.83 0.21 5.95
CA PRO A 269 -11.89 -0.90 6.18
C PRO A 269 -10.87 -0.49 7.26
N ALA A 270 -10.22 -1.47 7.89
CA ALA A 270 -9.09 -1.16 8.76
C ALA A 270 -7.88 -0.75 7.92
N GLU A 271 -7.25 0.37 8.25
CA GLU A 271 -6.11 0.89 7.51
C GLU A 271 -4.79 0.24 7.98
N TRP A 272 -3.84 0.03 7.05
CA TRP A 272 -2.46 -0.35 7.38
C TRP A 272 -1.40 0.33 6.48
N HIS A 273 -0.75 1.38 6.98
CA HIS A 273 0.30 2.14 6.28
C HIS A 273 1.33 2.74 7.24
N SER A 274 2.39 3.36 6.72
CA SER A 274 3.53 3.82 7.52
C SER A 274 3.20 4.93 8.51
N GLU A 275 2.29 5.83 8.13
CA GLU A 275 1.86 7.00 8.93
C GLU A 275 0.88 6.67 10.07
N LEU A 276 0.44 5.42 10.24
CA LEU A 276 -0.44 5.06 11.36
C LEU A 276 0.24 5.25 12.71
N GLY A 277 -0.45 5.88 13.66
CA GLY A 277 0.01 5.99 15.04
C GLY A 277 0.19 4.62 15.71
N ALA A 278 1.10 4.54 16.68
CA ALA A 278 1.45 3.29 17.37
C ALA A 278 0.23 2.54 17.91
N ARG A 279 -0.65 3.23 18.64
CA ARG A 279 -1.89 2.65 19.20
C ARG A 279 -2.83 2.07 18.14
N LYS A 280 -3.02 2.77 17.00
CA LYS A 280 -3.85 2.25 15.90
C LYS A 280 -3.21 1.00 15.28
N ARG A 281 -1.89 0.99 15.07
CA ARG A 281 -1.17 -0.20 14.58
C ARG A 281 -1.30 -1.38 15.54
N GLU A 282 -1.24 -1.13 16.85
CA GLU A 282 -1.42 -2.16 17.88
C GLU A 282 -2.81 -2.79 17.80
N GLN A 283 -3.85 -1.95 17.76
CA GLN A 283 -5.23 -2.39 17.64
C GLN A 283 -5.48 -3.17 16.35
N VAL A 284 -5.08 -2.64 15.19
CA VAL A 284 -5.28 -3.31 13.89
C VAL A 284 -4.52 -4.65 13.85
N TRP A 285 -3.25 -4.68 14.28
CA TRP A 285 -2.48 -5.93 14.29
C TRP A 285 -3.17 -7.01 15.12
N ARG A 286 -3.57 -6.67 16.36
CA ARG A 286 -4.23 -7.61 17.26
C ARG A 286 -5.58 -8.06 16.72
N GLN A 287 -6.41 -7.12 16.28
CA GLN A 287 -7.75 -7.43 15.77
C GLN A 287 -7.73 -8.20 14.44
N VAL A 288 -6.65 -8.10 13.66
CA VAL A 288 -6.43 -8.99 12.51
C VAL A 288 -6.03 -10.40 12.99
N ALA A 289 -5.15 -10.50 13.98
CA ALA A 289 -4.72 -11.77 14.58
C ALA A 289 -5.87 -12.52 15.28
N THR A 290 -6.79 -11.80 15.93
CA THR A 290 -7.96 -12.38 16.62
C THR A 290 -9.14 -12.64 15.69
N GLY A 291 -9.15 -12.04 14.49
CA GLY A 291 -10.22 -12.19 13.49
C GLY A 291 -11.36 -11.17 13.61
N GLU A 292 -11.22 -10.16 14.47
CA GLU A 292 -12.20 -9.08 14.67
C GLU A 292 -12.29 -8.15 13.46
N VAL A 293 -11.16 -7.80 12.85
CA VAL A 293 -11.11 -7.01 11.61
C VAL A 293 -11.37 -7.91 10.40
N ARG A 294 -12.44 -7.62 9.64
CA ARG A 294 -12.81 -8.39 8.44
C ARG A 294 -12.13 -7.94 7.17
N VAL A 295 -11.87 -6.66 7.00
CA VAL A 295 -11.19 -6.14 5.81
C VAL A 295 -10.09 -5.18 6.21
N VAL A 296 -8.90 -5.39 5.66
CA VAL A 296 -7.76 -4.47 5.77
C VAL A 296 -7.50 -3.86 4.40
N ALA A 297 -7.46 -2.53 4.33
CA ALA A 297 -6.91 -1.78 3.21
C ALA A 297 -5.54 -1.26 3.61
N GLY A 298 -4.48 -1.64 2.88
CA GLY A 298 -3.14 -1.31 3.30
C GLY A 298 -2.10 -1.26 2.20
N ALA A 299 -0.97 -0.62 2.53
CA ALA A 299 0.21 -0.63 1.71
C ALA A 299 0.90 -2.01 1.72
N ARG A 300 2.01 -2.15 0.97
CA ARG A 300 2.80 -3.39 0.84
C ARG A 300 3.06 -4.17 2.14
N SER A 301 3.28 -3.48 3.26
CA SER A 301 3.59 -4.13 4.54
C SER A 301 2.40 -4.84 5.19
N ALA A 302 1.17 -4.53 4.78
CA ALA A 302 -0.05 -5.22 5.23
C ALA A 302 -0.04 -6.71 4.85
N LEU A 303 0.74 -7.07 3.82
CA LEU A 303 0.98 -8.45 3.42
C LEU A 303 1.65 -9.29 4.53
N PHE A 304 2.20 -8.70 5.59
CA PHE A 304 2.80 -9.42 6.71
C PHE A 304 1.93 -9.46 7.98
N LEU A 305 0.71 -8.93 7.92
CA LEU A 305 -0.24 -9.03 9.04
C LEU A 305 -0.69 -10.48 9.25
N PRO A 306 -0.85 -10.95 10.51
CA PRO A 306 -1.18 -12.33 10.84
C PRO A 306 -2.69 -12.60 10.74
N PHE A 307 -3.26 -12.57 9.54
CA PHE A 307 -4.68 -12.90 9.34
C PHE A 307 -5.02 -14.28 9.91
N ARG A 308 -6.02 -14.34 10.77
CA ARG A 308 -6.56 -15.57 11.37
C ARG A 308 -7.25 -16.45 10.33
N ASP A 309 -8.14 -15.84 9.55
CA ASP A 309 -9.04 -16.54 8.62
C ASP A 309 -9.02 -15.85 7.25
N PRO A 310 -7.86 -15.77 6.55
CA PRO A 310 -7.79 -15.11 5.25
C PRO A 310 -8.68 -15.84 4.23
N GLY A 311 -9.36 -15.08 3.36
CA GLY A 311 -10.24 -15.62 2.32
C GLY A 311 -10.08 -14.98 0.94
N LEU A 312 -9.46 -13.79 0.86
CA LEU A 312 -9.19 -13.12 -0.41
C LEU A 312 -8.04 -12.13 -0.24
N ILE A 313 -7.17 -12.05 -1.26
CA ILE A 313 -6.23 -10.94 -1.43
C ILE A 313 -6.57 -10.21 -2.72
N VAL A 314 -6.70 -8.89 -2.66
CA VAL A 314 -6.80 -8.01 -3.82
C VAL A 314 -5.53 -7.18 -3.88
N VAL A 315 -4.91 -7.06 -5.05
CA VAL A 315 -3.79 -6.17 -5.35
C VAL A 315 -4.28 -5.18 -6.39
N ASP A 316 -4.65 -3.99 -5.96
CA ASP A 316 -5.11 -2.92 -6.86
C ASP A 316 -3.91 -2.15 -7.43
N GLU A 317 -4.07 -1.61 -8.63
CA GLU A 317 -2.97 -1.01 -9.41
C GLU A 317 -1.69 -1.87 -9.38
N GLU A 318 -1.82 -3.18 -9.64
CA GLU A 318 -0.75 -4.19 -9.45
C GLU A 318 0.58 -3.89 -10.17
N HIS A 319 0.52 -3.06 -11.22
CA HIS A 319 1.68 -2.63 -11.99
C HIS A 319 2.55 -1.59 -11.26
N ASP A 320 2.09 -1.03 -10.14
CA ASP A 320 2.76 0.05 -9.43
C ASP A 320 4.08 -0.42 -8.80
N SER A 321 5.16 0.32 -9.08
CA SER A 321 6.50 0.05 -8.54
C SER A 321 6.59 0.16 -7.01
N ALA A 322 5.65 0.84 -6.34
CA ALA A 322 5.61 0.96 -4.88
C ALA A 322 5.51 -0.40 -4.18
N TYR A 323 5.00 -1.43 -4.87
CA TYR A 323 4.98 -2.79 -4.36
C TYR A 323 6.36 -3.43 -4.22
N LYS A 324 7.39 -2.91 -4.92
CA LYS A 324 8.78 -3.33 -4.75
C LYS A 324 9.39 -2.65 -3.52
N GLN A 325 9.79 -3.45 -2.54
CA GLN A 325 10.63 -2.99 -1.44
C GLN A 325 12.10 -3.19 -1.79
N GLU A 326 12.90 -2.16 -1.53
CA GLU A 326 14.34 -2.12 -1.83
C GLU A 326 15.18 -1.78 -0.59
N ASP A 327 14.56 -1.77 0.60
CA ASP A 327 15.25 -1.62 1.88
C ASP A 327 15.19 -2.93 2.69
N ARG A 328 16.36 -3.38 3.16
CA ARG A 328 16.63 -4.59 3.97
C ARG A 328 16.22 -5.91 3.32
N VAL A 329 14.92 -6.14 3.13
CA VAL A 329 14.36 -7.34 2.48
C VAL A 329 13.78 -6.91 1.15
N PHE A 330 14.38 -7.40 0.07
CA PHE A 330 14.05 -7.02 -1.30
C PHE A 330 12.96 -7.93 -1.87
N TYR A 331 11.69 -7.57 -1.68
CA TYR A 331 10.54 -8.34 -2.17
C TYR A 331 9.60 -7.47 -3.02
N ASN A 332 8.80 -8.11 -3.88
CA ASN A 332 7.68 -7.45 -4.56
C ASN A 332 6.36 -7.95 -3.95
N ALA A 333 5.60 -7.05 -3.33
CA ALA A 333 4.35 -7.39 -2.65
C ALA A 333 3.30 -8.02 -3.57
N ARG A 334 3.27 -7.65 -4.86
CA ARG A 334 2.40 -8.30 -5.87
C ARG A 334 2.69 -9.79 -5.96
N ASP A 335 3.95 -10.14 -6.18
CA ASP A 335 4.37 -11.54 -6.34
C ASP A 335 4.19 -12.32 -5.03
N MET A 336 4.59 -11.69 -3.92
CA MET A 336 4.43 -12.27 -2.59
C MET A 336 2.95 -12.44 -2.21
N ALA A 337 2.02 -11.62 -2.71
CA ALA A 337 0.58 -11.80 -2.52
C ALA A 337 0.07 -13.07 -3.20
N VAL A 338 0.54 -13.37 -4.42
CA VAL A 338 0.19 -14.61 -5.13
C VAL A 338 0.72 -15.82 -4.37
N VAL A 339 1.96 -15.76 -3.89
CA VAL A 339 2.58 -16.82 -3.07
C VAL A 339 1.80 -17.02 -1.77
N ARG A 340 1.44 -15.93 -1.10
CA ARG A 340 0.67 -15.97 0.15
C ARG A 340 -0.71 -16.58 -0.08
N ALA A 341 -1.39 -16.16 -1.14
CA ALA A 341 -2.70 -16.70 -1.52
C ALA A 341 -2.63 -18.21 -1.82
N HIS A 342 -1.59 -18.64 -2.54
CA HIS A 342 -1.33 -20.06 -2.78
C HIS A 342 -1.07 -20.83 -1.48
N GLY A 343 -0.24 -20.28 -0.58
CA GLY A 343 0.08 -20.89 0.71
C GLY A 343 -1.14 -21.00 1.65
N CYS A 344 -2.07 -20.05 1.59
CA CYS A 344 -3.32 -20.05 2.32
C CYS A 344 -4.48 -20.77 1.60
N ASN A 345 -4.26 -21.25 0.37
CA ASN A 345 -5.29 -21.83 -0.51
C ASN A 345 -6.52 -20.92 -0.72
N ILE A 346 -6.28 -19.64 -1.04
CA ILE A 346 -7.33 -18.62 -1.27
C ILE A 346 -7.16 -17.94 -2.63
N PRO A 347 -8.21 -17.32 -3.18
CA PRO A 347 -8.09 -16.51 -4.39
C PRO A 347 -7.25 -15.25 -4.18
N VAL A 348 -6.60 -14.81 -5.26
CA VAL A 348 -5.95 -13.51 -5.40
C VAL A 348 -6.41 -12.81 -6.68
N ILE A 349 -6.71 -11.52 -6.58
CA ILE A 349 -7.14 -10.68 -7.70
C ILE A 349 -6.08 -9.59 -7.91
N LEU A 350 -5.51 -9.51 -9.10
CA LEU A 350 -4.58 -8.49 -9.54
C LEU A 350 -5.38 -7.54 -10.44
N ALA A 351 -5.66 -6.32 -9.97
CA ALA A 351 -6.45 -5.36 -10.72
C ALA A 351 -5.56 -4.28 -11.33
N SER A 352 -5.77 -3.96 -12.61
CA SER A 352 -5.01 -2.91 -13.28
C SER A 352 -5.69 -2.38 -14.54
N ALA A 353 -5.51 -1.10 -14.83
CA ALA A 353 -5.79 -0.54 -16.15
C ALA A 353 -4.66 -0.76 -17.15
N THR A 354 -3.44 -0.87 -16.64
CA THR A 354 -2.21 -1.08 -17.42
C THR A 354 -1.43 -2.22 -16.77
N PRO A 355 -1.88 -3.48 -16.95
CA PRO A 355 -1.24 -4.62 -16.31
C PRO A 355 0.26 -4.69 -16.58
N SER A 356 1.01 -5.17 -15.59
CA SER A 356 2.43 -5.43 -15.75
C SER A 356 2.67 -6.49 -16.83
N LEU A 357 3.84 -6.45 -17.46
CA LEU A 357 4.21 -7.46 -18.45
C LEU A 357 4.26 -8.87 -17.85
N GLU A 358 4.67 -8.99 -16.58
CA GLU A 358 4.68 -10.28 -15.88
C GLU A 358 3.27 -10.81 -15.66
N SER A 359 2.33 -9.96 -15.23
CA SER A 359 0.92 -10.33 -15.04
C SER A 359 0.25 -10.70 -16.37
N GLN A 360 0.52 -9.95 -17.44
CA GLN A 360 0.07 -10.29 -18.81
C GLN A 360 0.65 -11.63 -19.28
N ALA A 361 1.94 -11.88 -19.06
CA ALA A 361 2.57 -13.14 -19.44
C ALA A 361 1.97 -14.34 -18.69
N ASN A 362 1.69 -14.19 -17.39
CA ASN A 362 1.03 -15.23 -16.60
C ASN A 362 -0.43 -15.46 -17.04
N ALA A 363 -1.16 -14.41 -17.40
CA ALA A 363 -2.51 -14.53 -17.97
C ALA A 363 -2.49 -15.24 -19.34
N ARG A 364 -1.62 -14.80 -20.26
CA ARG A 364 -1.46 -15.41 -21.60
C ARG A 364 -1.02 -16.87 -21.56
N SER A 365 -0.21 -17.25 -20.58
CA SER A 365 0.21 -18.64 -20.37
C SER A 365 -0.82 -19.50 -19.63
N GLY A 366 -1.95 -18.93 -19.21
CA GLY A 366 -3.02 -19.62 -18.49
C GLY A 366 -2.75 -19.87 -17.00
N LYS A 367 -1.66 -19.33 -16.44
CA LYS A 367 -1.40 -19.38 -15.00
C LYS A 367 -2.38 -18.52 -14.22
N TYR A 368 -2.75 -17.37 -14.79
CA TYR A 368 -3.80 -16.49 -14.24
C TYR A 368 -5.03 -16.55 -15.12
N ARG A 369 -6.22 -16.51 -14.51
CA ARG A 369 -7.46 -16.23 -15.24
C ARG A 369 -7.46 -14.77 -15.69
N HIS A 370 -7.86 -14.49 -16.92
CA HIS A 370 -7.89 -13.14 -17.45
C HIS A 370 -9.34 -12.64 -17.52
N VAL A 371 -9.70 -11.78 -16.57
CA VAL A 371 -11.02 -11.18 -16.47
C VAL A 371 -10.95 -9.77 -17.07
N GLN A 372 -11.59 -9.58 -18.23
CA GLN A 372 -11.53 -8.31 -18.96
C GLN A 372 -12.81 -7.50 -18.78
N LEU A 373 -12.67 -6.19 -18.53
CA LEU A 373 -13.74 -5.21 -18.54
C LEU A 373 -13.62 -4.34 -19.81
N PRO A 374 -14.34 -4.68 -20.88
CA PRO A 374 -14.13 -4.09 -22.20
C PRO A 374 -14.63 -2.64 -22.36
N GLY A 375 -15.39 -2.08 -21.39
CA GLY A 375 -16.00 -0.75 -21.50
C GLY A 375 -15.70 0.17 -20.31
N ARG A 376 -15.66 1.48 -20.54
CA ARG A 376 -15.73 2.50 -19.48
C ARG A 376 -17.17 2.64 -18.98
N TYR A 377 -17.35 2.87 -17.69
CA TYR A 377 -18.59 3.40 -17.14
C TYR A 377 -18.80 4.82 -17.67
N ALA A 378 -20.02 5.10 -18.18
CA ALA A 378 -20.47 6.39 -18.72
C ALA A 378 -19.61 6.98 -19.86
N ASP A 379 -19.84 6.58 -21.13
CA ASP A 379 -19.53 7.26 -22.42
C ASP A 379 -18.40 8.32 -22.50
N ALA A 380 -17.36 8.22 -21.69
CA ALA A 380 -16.25 9.16 -21.69
C ALA A 380 -15.32 8.79 -22.83
N ALA A 381 -15.44 9.54 -23.94
CA ALA A 381 -14.58 9.42 -25.11
C ALA A 381 -13.10 9.37 -24.69
N LEU A 382 -12.31 8.56 -25.40
CA LEU A 382 -10.86 8.61 -25.25
C LEU A 382 -10.38 10.04 -25.53
N PRO A 383 -9.36 10.53 -24.81
CA PRO A 383 -8.82 11.86 -25.11
C PRO A 383 -8.28 11.89 -26.54
N ASP A 384 -8.38 13.04 -27.19
CA ASP A 384 -7.69 13.26 -28.46
C ASP A 384 -6.17 13.26 -28.23
N ILE A 385 -5.48 12.31 -28.84
CA ILE A 385 -4.03 12.15 -28.73
C ILE A 385 -3.38 12.75 -29.99
N GLY A 386 -2.53 13.75 -29.80
CA GLY A 386 -1.73 14.38 -30.86
C GLY A 386 -0.24 14.23 -30.62
N ILE A 387 0.53 14.03 -31.69
CA ILE A 387 2.00 14.01 -31.67
C ILE A 387 2.52 15.35 -32.20
N ILE A 388 3.46 15.96 -31.49
CA ILE A 388 4.18 17.16 -31.94
C ILE A 388 5.51 16.74 -32.53
N ASP A 389 5.72 16.96 -33.83
CA ASP A 389 7.00 16.68 -34.48
C ASP A 389 8.00 17.80 -34.13
N MET A 390 8.88 17.52 -33.17
CA MET A 390 9.87 18.48 -32.66
C MET A 390 10.87 18.95 -33.73
N ARG A 391 10.96 18.29 -34.89
CA ARG A 391 11.78 18.75 -36.02
C ARG A 391 11.14 19.91 -36.77
N ARG A 392 9.81 20.04 -36.69
CA ARG A 392 9.02 21.07 -37.35
C ARG A 392 8.63 22.18 -36.38
N ASP A 393 8.21 21.80 -35.18
CA ASP A 393 7.75 22.70 -34.12
C ASP A 393 8.79 22.79 -32.98
N ALA A 394 10.06 23.01 -33.35
CA ALA A 394 11.16 23.06 -32.38
C ALA A 394 10.98 24.24 -31.38
N PRO A 395 11.25 24.03 -30.08
CA PRO A 395 11.23 25.12 -29.12
C PRO A 395 12.36 26.13 -29.42
N PRO A 396 12.22 27.40 -29.01
CA PRO A 396 13.29 28.38 -29.07
C PRO A 396 14.56 27.89 -28.34
N ALA A 397 15.73 28.42 -28.73
CA ALA A 397 16.99 28.07 -28.09
C ALA A 397 16.92 28.24 -26.56
N GLY A 398 17.27 27.20 -25.83
CA GLY A 398 17.25 27.18 -24.36
C GLY A 398 15.92 26.80 -23.71
N ARG A 399 14.88 26.48 -24.51
CA ARG A 399 13.56 26.03 -24.05
C ARG A 399 13.28 24.57 -24.42
N PHE A 400 12.30 23.98 -23.76
CA PHE A 400 11.90 22.58 -23.89
C PHE A 400 10.45 22.42 -24.38
N ILE A 401 9.59 23.41 -24.14
CA ILE A 401 8.17 23.34 -24.52
C ILE A 401 7.98 23.88 -25.93
N SER A 402 7.42 23.05 -26.83
CA SER A 402 7.13 23.47 -28.21
C SER A 402 6.08 24.60 -28.24
N PRO A 403 6.13 25.51 -29.25
CA PRO A 403 5.16 26.59 -29.36
C PRO A 403 3.70 26.11 -29.37
N ARG A 404 3.45 24.96 -29.98
CA ARG A 404 2.12 24.33 -30.03
C ARG A 404 1.64 23.88 -28.64
N LEU A 405 2.52 23.32 -27.81
CA LEU A 405 2.17 22.95 -26.44
C LEU A 405 1.96 24.18 -25.57
N VAL A 406 2.76 25.25 -25.74
CA VAL A 406 2.53 26.53 -25.06
C VAL A 406 1.15 27.10 -25.39
N GLN A 407 0.76 27.08 -26.67
CA GLN A 407 -0.58 27.52 -27.08
C GLN A 407 -1.69 26.70 -26.43
N ALA A 408 -1.58 25.37 -26.45
CA ALA A 408 -2.58 24.49 -25.84
C ALA A 408 -2.73 24.73 -24.32
N VAL A 409 -1.62 24.94 -23.62
CA VAL A 409 -1.65 25.31 -22.19
C VAL A 409 -2.33 26.67 -22.00
N THR A 410 -2.00 27.65 -22.84
CA THR A 410 -2.63 29.00 -22.80
C THR A 410 -4.14 28.93 -22.96
N GLU A 411 -4.63 28.16 -23.94
CA GLU A 411 -6.06 27.96 -24.19
C GLU A 411 -6.75 27.23 -23.01
N THR A 412 -6.06 26.25 -22.42
CA THR A 412 -6.55 25.52 -21.25
C THR A 412 -6.71 26.45 -20.05
N LEU A 413 -5.71 27.27 -19.77
CA LEU A 413 -5.74 28.28 -18.71
C LEU A 413 -6.85 29.32 -18.92
N ALA A 414 -7.09 29.76 -20.16
CA ALA A 414 -8.15 30.70 -20.50
C ALA A 414 -9.56 30.17 -20.13
N THR A 415 -9.74 28.84 -20.13
CA THR A 415 -10.98 28.18 -19.70
C THR A 415 -11.04 27.84 -18.20
N ARG A 416 -10.06 28.28 -17.41
CA ARG A 416 -9.88 27.95 -15.98
C ARG A 416 -9.82 26.44 -15.72
N ARG A 417 -9.18 25.71 -16.63
CA ARG A 417 -8.89 24.29 -16.49
C ARG A 417 -7.41 24.07 -16.24
N GLN A 418 -7.07 22.87 -15.78
CA GLN A 418 -5.72 22.50 -15.38
C GLN A 418 -4.97 21.78 -16.51
N SER A 419 -3.65 21.99 -16.55
CA SER A 419 -2.74 21.28 -17.46
C SER A 419 -1.71 20.45 -16.69
N LEU A 420 -1.43 19.24 -17.15
CA LEU A 420 -0.33 18.39 -16.66
C LEU A 420 0.81 18.38 -17.68
N LEU A 421 1.99 18.81 -17.28
CA LEU A 421 3.23 18.60 -18.03
C LEU A 421 4.00 17.43 -17.42
N PHE A 422 3.95 16.30 -18.11
CA PHE A 422 4.55 15.05 -17.68
C PHE A 422 5.96 14.89 -18.25
N LEU A 423 6.92 14.46 -17.42
CA LEU A 423 8.24 14.01 -17.85
C LEU A 423 8.49 12.58 -17.41
N ASN A 424 8.96 11.75 -18.34
CA ASN A 424 9.34 10.38 -18.05
C ASN A 424 10.75 10.31 -17.44
N ARG A 425 10.90 10.63 -16.15
CA ARG A 425 12.19 10.54 -15.45
C ARG A 425 12.18 9.37 -14.44
N ARG A 426 12.79 8.24 -14.82
CA ARG A 426 13.32 7.24 -13.89
C ARG A 426 14.85 7.30 -13.96
N GLY A 427 15.51 7.48 -12.82
CA GLY A 427 16.94 7.16 -12.65
C GLY A 427 17.92 8.10 -13.38
N TYR A 428 19.09 8.29 -12.81
CA TYR A 428 20.10 9.23 -13.28
C TYR A 428 20.98 8.58 -14.36
N ALA A 429 20.87 9.06 -15.60
CA ALA A 429 21.92 9.80 -16.31
C ALA A 429 21.48 10.11 -17.76
N PRO A 430 21.66 11.35 -18.24
CA PRO A 430 21.16 11.75 -19.55
C PRO A 430 21.96 11.09 -20.66
N LEU A 431 21.26 10.51 -21.64
CA LEU A 431 21.87 10.13 -22.91
C LEU A 431 22.35 11.39 -23.62
N THR A 432 23.56 11.36 -24.17
CA THR A 432 24.07 12.46 -24.98
C THR A 432 23.61 12.28 -26.41
N LEU A 433 22.97 13.31 -26.98
CA LEU A 433 22.50 13.32 -28.36
C LEU A 433 22.94 14.58 -29.10
N CYS A 434 23.04 14.47 -30.42
CA CYS A 434 23.21 15.65 -31.28
C CYS A 434 21.86 16.34 -31.52
N ARG A 435 21.74 17.61 -31.14
CA ARG A 435 20.52 18.41 -31.33
C ARG A 435 20.19 18.75 -32.79
N VAL A 436 21.15 18.60 -33.70
CA VAL A 436 20.98 18.93 -35.12
C VAL A 436 20.47 17.73 -35.91
N CYS A 437 21.07 16.56 -35.75
CA CYS A 437 20.74 15.37 -36.55
C CYS A 437 20.11 14.23 -35.73
N GLY A 438 20.00 14.35 -34.41
CA GLY A 438 19.45 13.32 -33.54
C GLY A 438 20.36 12.12 -33.29
N HIS A 439 21.63 12.17 -33.72
CA HIS A 439 22.59 11.08 -33.53
C HIS A 439 22.80 10.75 -32.04
N ARG A 440 22.89 9.46 -31.74
CA ARG A 440 23.06 8.87 -30.41
C ARG A 440 24.30 7.98 -30.40
N PHE A 441 24.97 7.91 -29.26
CA PHE A 441 26.21 7.15 -29.10
C PHE A 441 25.91 5.70 -28.73
N GLU A 442 26.02 4.78 -29.69
CA GLU A 442 25.87 3.34 -29.46
C GLU A 442 27.19 2.74 -28.94
N CYS A 443 27.09 1.80 -28.01
CA CYS A 443 28.22 1.05 -27.51
C CYS A 443 28.80 0.15 -28.61
N LYS A 444 30.12 0.18 -28.78
CA LYS A 444 30.81 -0.68 -29.77
C LYS A 444 30.86 -2.16 -29.36
N ASN A 445 30.63 -2.46 -28.07
CA ASN A 445 30.72 -3.80 -27.50
C ASN A 445 29.36 -4.49 -27.33
N CYS A 446 28.25 -3.76 -27.39
CA CYS A 446 26.90 -4.29 -27.27
C CYS A 446 25.90 -3.30 -27.90
N SER A 447 24.68 -3.74 -28.25
CA SER A 447 23.64 -2.89 -28.85
C SER A 447 22.94 -1.93 -27.86
N SER A 448 23.66 -1.41 -26.87
CA SER A 448 23.15 -0.48 -25.85
C SER A 448 23.74 0.91 -26.05
N TRP A 449 23.11 1.94 -25.50
CA TRP A 449 23.55 3.33 -25.63
C TRP A 449 24.59 3.70 -24.56
N LEU A 450 25.45 4.66 -24.90
CA LEU A 450 26.40 5.25 -23.98
C LEU A 450 25.79 6.44 -23.24
N VAL A 451 26.11 6.52 -21.96
CA VAL A 451 25.63 7.53 -21.01
C VAL A 451 26.78 8.44 -20.61
N GLU A 452 26.58 9.75 -20.59
CA GLU A 452 27.64 10.70 -20.23
C GLU A 452 27.80 10.83 -18.71
N HIS A 453 29.02 10.53 -18.25
CA HIS A 453 29.48 10.77 -16.88
C HIS A 453 30.25 12.08 -16.83
N ARG A 454 29.55 13.21 -16.67
CA ARG A 454 30.12 14.57 -16.71
C ARG A 454 31.35 14.77 -15.81
N PHE A 455 31.32 14.24 -14.59
CA PHE A 455 32.46 14.35 -13.65
C PHE A 455 33.72 13.62 -14.14
N ARG A 456 33.55 12.59 -14.98
CA ARG A 456 34.63 11.79 -15.56
C ARG A 456 34.91 12.15 -17.03
N GLN A 457 34.15 13.08 -17.61
CA GLN A 457 34.24 13.49 -19.02
C GLN A 457 34.26 12.31 -20.01
N GLN A 458 33.46 11.28 -19.73
CA GLN A 458 33.40 10.06 -20.54
C GLN A 458 31.96 9.66 -20.86
N LEU A 459 31.77 9.02 -22.00
CA LEU A 459 30.62 8.20 -22.33
C LEU A 459 30.85 6.79 -21.78
N GLN A 460 29.85 6.20 -21.11
CA GLN A 460 29.94 4.87 -20.51
C GLN A 460 28.71 4.02 -20.82
N CYS A 461 28.95 2.78 -21.25
CA CYS A 461 27.94 1.73 -21.33
C CYS A 461 27.73 1.10 -19.95
N HIS A 462 26.51 1.14 -19.43
CA HIS A 462 26.16 0.50 -18.15
C HIS A 462 25.88 -1.01 -18.29
N HIS A 463 25.67 -1.50 -19.52
CA HIS A 463 25.46 -2.92 -19.77
C HIS A 463 26.77 -3.73 -19.76
N CYS A 464 27.81 -3.25 -20.47
CA CYS A 464 29.06 -3.99 -20.63
C CYS A 464 30.30 -3.28 -20.03
N GLY A 465 30.15 -2.08 -19.45
CA GLY A 465 31.23 -1.31 -18.84
C GLY A 465 32.17 -0.59 -19.81
N HIS A 466 31.95 -0.69 -21.13
CA HIS A 466 32.72 0.05 -22.15
C HIS A 466 32.64 1.55 -21.89
N ASN A 467 33.74 2.27 -22.09
CA ASN A 467 33.77 3.73 -21.98
C ASN A 467 34.66 4.34 -23.07
N GLU A 468 34.33 5.57 -23.45
CA GLU A 468 35.07 6.36 -24.43
C GLU A 468 34.95 7.86 -24.09
N PRO A 469 35.90 8.71 -24.50
CA PRO A 469 35.79 10.15 -24.29
C PRO A 469 34.57 10.74 -25.01
N VAL A 470 34.00 11.82 -24.45
CA VAL A 470 32.94 12.58 -25.13
C VAL A 470 33.57 13.31 -26.34
N PRO A 471 33.09 13.10 -27.58
CA PRO A 471 33.67 13.77 -28.76
C PRO A 471 33.27 15.25 -28.81
N GLU A 472 34.13 16.10 -29.40
CA GLU A 472 33.86 17.54 -29.52
C GLU A 472 32.84 17.87 -30.63
N ALA A 473 32.77 17.03 -31.67
CA ALA A 473 31.83 17.16 -32.78
C ALA A 473 30.92 15.92 -32.85
N CYS A 474 29.70 16.11 -33.36
CA CYS A 474 28.85 14.98 -33.69
C CYS A 474 29.51 14.12 -34.79
N PRO A 475 29.73 12.81 -34.58
CA PRO A 475 30.39 11.96 -35.59
C PRO A 475 29.51 11.72 -36.83
N ASN A 476 28.21 11.99 -36.75
CA ASN A 476 27.26 11.81 -37.86
C ASN A 476 27.08 13.05 -38.74
N CYS A 477 26.95 14.25 -38.16
CA CYS A 477 26.71 15.48 -38.93
C CYS A 477 27.83 16.52 -38.83
N GLY A 478 28.90 16.24 -38.07
CA GLY A 478 30.08 17.09 -37.95
C GLY A 478 29.89 18.39 -37.17
N THR A 479 28.70 18.66 -36.63
CA THR A 479 28.45 19.93 -35.93
C THR A 479 29.09 19.93 -34.54
N LEU A 480 29.83 21.01 -34.23
CA LEU A 480 30.49 21.28 -32.96
C LEU A 480 29.50 21.84 -31.92
N ASP A 481 29.75 21.64 -30.63
CA ASP A 481 28.99 22.27 -29.51
C ASP A 481 27.46 22.00 -29.47
N HIS A 482 26.98 21.02 -30.24
CA HIS A 482 25.56 20.63 -30.30
C HIS A 482 25.27 19.25 -29.70
N LEU A 483 26.26 18.66 -29.02
CA LEU A 483 26.04 17.48 -28.18
C LEU A 483 25.45 17.94 -26.85
N ALA A 484 24.31 17.37 -26.49
CA ALA A 484 23.63 17.71 -25.26
C ALA A 484 23.11 16.45 -24.58
N ALA A 485 23.26 16.45 -23.25
CA ALA A 485 22.44 15.64 -22.37
C ALA A 485 20.95 15.83 -22.71
N CYS A 486 20.26 14.71 -22.97
CA CYS A 486 18.84 14.70 -23.25
C CYS A 486 18.03 14.98 -21.98
N GLY A 487 17.17 16.01 -22.10
CA GLY A 487 16.00 16.28 -21.30
C GLY A 487 16.14 17.23 -20.11
N PRO A 488 15.14 18.11 -19.86
CA PRO A 488 15.09 18.91 -18.66
C PRO A 488 14.73 18.03 -17.46
N GLY A 489 15.34 18.31 -16.31
CA GLY A 489 14.74 17.93 -15.03
C GLY A 489 13.42 18.67 -14.83
N VAL A 490 12.56 18.15 -13.94
CA VAL A 490 11.31 18.82 -13.56
C VAL A 490 11.53 20.25 -13.08
N GLU A 491 12.70 20.54 -12.48
CA GLU A 491 13.09 21.86 -11.99
C GLU A 491 13.27 22.85 -13.15
N ARG A 492 13.98 22.44 -14.21
CA ARG A 492 14.20 23.29 -15.39
C ARG A 492 12.92 23.53 -16.17
N LEU A 493 12.04 22.53 -16.22
CA LEU A 493 10.72 22.72 -16.81
C LEU A 493 9.89 23.70 -15.97
N ALA A 494 9.95 23.61 -14.64
CA ALA A 494 9.26 24.55 -13.75
C ALA A 494 9.75 25.99 -13.91
N GLU A 495 11.06 26.20 -14.06
CA GLU A 495 11.62 27.53 -14.38
C GLU A 495 11.08 28.09 -15.70
N GLU A 496 11.05 27.27 -16.76
CA GLU A 496 10.51 27.67 -18.06
C GLU A 496 9.01 28.00 -17.97
N VAL A 497 8.23 27.14 -17.31
CA VAL A 497 6.79 27.35 -17.12
C VAL A 497 6.53 28.62 -16.31
N GLY A 498 7.29 28.89 -15.25
CA GLY A 498 7.18 30.12 -14.47
C GLY A 498 7.50 31.37 -15.27
N GLY A 499 8.43 31.28 -16.23
CA GLY A 499 8.72 32.36 -17.17
C GLY A 499 7.65 32.56 -18.24
N LEU A 500 7.00 31.48 -18.70
CA LEU A 500 5.94 31.51 -19.72
C LEU A 500 4.58 31.94 -19.15
N PHE A 501 4.28 31.53 -17.92
CA PHE A 501 2.98 31.70 -17.26
C PHE A 501 3.16 32.26 -15.84
N PRO A 502 3.60 33.52 -15.69
CA PRO A 502 3.96 34.09 -14.38
C PRO A 502 2.79 34.20 -13.39
N ASP A 503 1.56 34.31 -13.89
CA ASP A 503 0.36 34.40 -13.07
C ASP A 503 -0.27 33.04 -12.72
N ALA A 504 0.25 31.93 -13.28
CA ALA A 504 -0.29 30.60 -13.06
C ALA A 504 0.20 30.00 -11.74
N ARG A 505 -0.69 29.33 -11.01
CA ARG A 505 -0.34 28.56 -9.81
C ARG A 505 0.27 27.23 -10.23
N ILE A 506 1.57 27.07 -10.02
CA ILE A 506 2.33 25.89 -10.46
C ILE A 506 2.59 24.96 -9.28
N ILE A 507 2.31 23.67 -9.44
CA ILE A 507 2.72 22.61 -8.51
C ILE A 507 3.71 21.68 -9.21
N VAL A 508 4.84 21.40 -8.56
CA VAL A 508 5.87 20.47 -9.07
C VAL A 508 5.88 19.20 -8.21
N LEU A 509 5.55 18.06 -8.82
CA LEU A 509 5.52 16.74 -8.19
C LEU A 509 6.68 15.89 -8.71
N SER A 510 7.68 15.66 -7.86
CA SER A 510 8.88 14.89 -8.20
C SER A 510 9.19 13.85 -7.13
N SER A 511 9.58 12.65 -7.56
CA SER A 511 10.03 11.56 -6.68
C SER A 511 11.25 11.94 -5.82
N ASP A 512 12.07 12.86 -6.33
CA ASP A 512 13.38 13.19 -5.75
C ASP A 512 13.31 14.36 -4.76
N THR A 513 12.19 15.09 -4.74
CA THR A 513 12.04 16.37 -4.02
C THR A 513 11.12 16.26 -2.80
N LEU A 514 10.59 15.07 -2.50
CA LEU A 514 9.48 14.93 -1.55
C LEU A 514 9.89 14.58 -0.12
N GLY A 515 9.26 15.31 0.81
CA GLY A 515 9.18 14.97 2.24
C GLY A 515 8.18 13.83 2.51
N SER A 516 7.53 13.84 3.68
CA SER A 516 6.60 12.78 4.09
C SER A 516 5.43 12.57 3.10
N VAL A 517 4.90 11.34 3.02
CA VAL A 517 3.74 10.95 2.17
C VAL A 517 2.54 11.89 2.35
N SER A 518 2.31 12.35 3.58
CA SER A 518 1.35 13.38 3.95
C SER A 518 1.45 14.68 3.14
N ARG A 519 2.66 15.18 2.85
CA ARG A 519 2.83 16.39 2.03
C ARG A 519 2.37 16.14 0.59
N LEU A 520 2.73 15.00 0.02
CA LEU A 520 2.30 14.61 -1.32
C LEU A 520 0.77 14.51 -1.40
N ARG A 521 0.10 13.94 -0.38
CA ARG A 521 -1.37 13.91 -0.31
C ARG A 521 -1.99 15.31 -0.32
N LEU A 522 -1.43 16.25 0.45
CA LEU A 522 -1.92 17.64 0.47
C LEU A 522 -1.79 18.30 -0.91
N GLU A 523 -0.66 18.10 -1.60
CA GLU A 523 -0.45 18.64 -2.95
C GLU A 523 -1.41 18.02 -3.97
N LEU A 524 -1.69 16.70 -3.87
CA LEU A 524 -2.67 16.02 -4.71
C LEU A 524 -4.11 16.49 -4.46
N ASP A 525 -4.48 16.72 -3.19
CA ASP A 525 -5.78 17.28 -2.82
C ASP A 525 -5.95 18.71 -3.34
N ALA A 526 -4.89 19.53 -3.28
CA ALA A 526 -4.89 20.87 -3.84
C ALA A 526 -5.13 20.85 -5.37
N ILE A 527 -4.50 19.91 -6.09
CA ILE A 527 -4.74 19.72 -7.52
C ILE A 527 -6.20 19.33 -7.75
N ALA A 528 -6.75 18.35 -7.01
CA ALA A 528 -8.14 17.91 -7.16
C ALA A 528 -9.16 19.03 -6.91
N LYS A 529 -8.85 19.98 -6.00
CA LYS A 529 -9.67 21.16 -5.70
C LYS A 529 -9.53 22.31 -6.70
N GLY A 530 -8.64 22.22 -7.70
CA GLY A 530 -8.39 23.31 -8.64
C GLY A 530 -7.51 24.43 -8.09
N GLU A 531 -6.72 24.15 -7.06
CA GLU A 531 -5.81 25.13 -6.43
C GLU A 531 -4.51 25.31 -7.23
N ALA A 532 -4.23 24.43 -8.20
CA ALA A 532 -3.16 24.54 -9.18
C ALA A 532 -3.72 24.76 -10.58
N ASP A 533 -3.01 25.50 -11.41
CA ASP A 533 -3.35 25.72 -12.83
C ASP A 533 -2.48 24.85 -13.75
N ILE A 534 -1.19 24.70 -13.41
CA ILE A 534 -0.25 23.83 -14.11
C ILE A 534 0.42 22.89 -13.13
N VAL A 535 0.32 21.60 -13.39
CA VAL A 535 1.01 20.55 -12.65
C VAL A 535 2.18 20.07 -13.49
N ILE A 536 3.37 20.05 -12.92
CA ILE A 536 4.57 19.51 -13.55
C ILE A 536 4.95 18.27 -12.75
N GLY A 537 5.08 17.11 -13.39
CA GLY A 537 5.50 15.95 -12.62
C GLY A 537 5.90 14.72 -13.41
N THR A 538 6.34 13.73 -12.65
CA THR A 538 6.72 12.41 -13.17
C THR A 538 5.60 11.40 -12.88
N GLN A 539 5.97 10.12 -12.78
CA GLN A 539 5.06 8.97 -12.62
C GLN A 539 4.10 9.08 -11.42
N LEU A 540 4.36 9.95 -10.44
CA LEU A 540 3.53 10.10 -9.24
C LEU A 540 2.16 10.75 -9.51
N VAL A 541 2.06 11.62 -10.51
CA VAL A 541 0.79 12.35 -10.78
C VAL A 541 -0.26 11.43 -11.41
N ALA A 542 0.17 10.36 -12.08
CA ALA A 542 -0.72 9.49 -12.86
C ALA A 542 -1.40 8.36 -12.07
N LYS A 543 -1.12 8.23 -10.76
CA LYS A 543 -1.47 7.04 -9.96
C LYS A 543 -2.76 7.21 -9.19
N GLY A 544 -3.86 6.55 -9.58
CA GLY A 544 -5.04 6.37 -8.73
C GLY A 544 -5.81 7.63 -8.31
N HIS A 545 -5.46 8.81 -8.83
CA HIS A 545 -6.12 10.09 -8.55
C HIS A 545 -6.97 10.53 -9.75
N ASN A 546 -8.14 11.08 -9.47
CA ASN A 546 -8.98 11.73 -10.47
C ASN A 546 -8.90 13.24 -10.28
N PHE A 547 -8.59 13.98 -11.35
CA PHE A 547 -8.49 15.44 -11.33
C PHE A 547 -9.58 16.02 -12.26
N PRO A 548 -10.75 16.40 -11.72
CA PRO A 548 -11.92 16.76 -12.55
C PRO A 548 -11.70 17.95 -13.47
N LEU A 549 -10.78 18.86 -13.12
CA LEU A 549 -10.47 20.06 -13.90
C LEU A 549 -9.30 19.87 -14.87
N MET A 550 -8.65 18.69 -14.87
CA MET A 550 -7.54 18.38 -15.76
C MET A 550 -8.05 18.10 -17.18
N SER A 551 -7.73 18.97 -18.13
CA SER A 551 -8.19 18.82 -19.52
C SER A 551 -7.08 18.78 -20.57
N LEU A 552 -5.83 19.02 -20.17
CA LEU A 552 -4.68 18.91 -21.06
C LEU A 552 -3.56 18.12 -20.37
N VAL A 553 -2.96 17.18 -21.10
CA VAL A 553 -1.73 16.50 -20.70
C VAL A 553 -0.69 16.68 -21.81
N GLY A 554 0.41 17.36 -21.50
CA GLY A 554 1.59 17.46 -22.35
C GLY A 554 2.67 16.51 -21.88
N VAL A 555 3.07 15.55 -22.71
CA VAL A 555 4.21 14.66 -22.43
C VAL A 555 5.47 15.28 -23.04
N VAL A 556 6.34 15.82 -22.19
CA VAL A 556 7.63 16.40 -22.59
C VAL A 556 8.68 15.27 -22.60
N ASP A 557 9.50 15.24 -23.65
CA ASP A 557 10.50 14.19 -23.91
C ASP A 557 9.94 12.76 -23.96
N ALA A 558 8.80 12.58 -24.64
CA ALA A 558 8.18 11.26 -24.85
C ALA A 558 9.16 10.22 -25.46
N ASP A 559 10.08 10.68 -26.31
CA ASP A 559 11.05 9.84 -27.03
C ASP A 559 12.03 9.11 -26.10
N LEU A 560 12.24 9.61 -24.88
CA LEU A 560 13.17 9.02 -23.92
C LEU A 560 12.75 7.60 -23.50
N GLY A 561 11.44 7.29 -23.52
CA GLY A 561 10.90 5.99 -23.14
C GLY A 561 10.78 4.97 -24.28
N LEU A 562 10.89 5.38 -25.55
CA LEU A 562 10.59 4.54 -26.71
C LEU A 562 11.78 3.74 -27.25
N ALA A 563 13.00 4.09 -26.84
CA ALA A 563 14.21 3.63 -27.54
C ALA A 563 15.34 3.12 -26.62
N ASN A 564 15.08 2.98 -25.32
CA ASN A 564 16.10 2.64 -24.33
C ASN A 564 15.70 1.42 -23.50
N GLY A 565 16.67 0.55 -23.22
CA GLY A 565 16.59 -0.35 -22.08
C GLY A 565 16.79 0.45 -20.79
N ASP A 566 16.02 0.11 -19.76
CA ASP A 566 16.25 0.54 -18.38
C ASP A 566 17.62 -0.03 -17.95
N PRO A 567 18.66 0.80 -17.69
CA PRO A 567 19.97 0.28 -17.28
C PRO A 567 19.98 -0.35 -15.90
#